data_AF-A0A7X9S492-F1
#
_entry.id   AF-A0A7X9S492-F1
#
_cell.length_a   1.000
_cell.length_b   1.000
_cell.length_c   1.000
_cell.angle_alpha   90.00
_cell.angle_beta   90.00
_cell.angle_gamma   90.00
#
_symmetry.space_group_name_H-M   'P 1'
#
loop_
_entity.id
_entity.type
_entity.pdbx_description
1 polymer ?
#
loop_
_entity_poly.entity_id
_entity_poly.type
_entity_poly.pdbx_seq_one_letter_code
_entity_poly.pdbx_strand_id
1 'polypeptide(L)'
;MEEENKKKEEQEKQIKEQVKKEVEEQKSNNKDININVNNNTKPDSVVIVKETIPSSVYYSNSYIFPQSSDTYLSKGQIQSLSNYELGIARNEIYARHGYIFKLEQFRRYFESQNWYVPRYSSESSINLNSVEIYNVDLIKKEEDRRGIKW
;
A
#
# COMPACT_ATOMS: atom_id res chain seq x y z
N MET A 1 35.30 -17.98 24.31
CA MET A 1 34.00 -18.59 23.93
C MET A 1 32.90 -18.24 24.92
N GLU A 2 33.13 -18.31 26.25
CA GLU A 2 32.08 -18.04 27.24
C GLU A 2 31.75 -16.54 27.43
N GLU A 3 32.71 -15.64 27.23
CA GLU A 3 32.48 -14.18 27.26
C GLU A 3 31.64 -13.64 26.10
N GLU A 4 31.70 -14.29 24.93
CA GLU A 4 31.03 -13.82 23.71
C GLU A 4 29.53 -14.16 23.72
N ASN A 5 29.16 -15.32 24.27
CA ASN A 5 27.75 -15.68 24.49
C ASN A 5 27.10 -14.78 25.55
N LYS A 6 27.82 -14.43 26.61
CA LYS A 6 27.33 -13.53 27.66
C LYS A 6 27.06 -12.12 27.14
N LYS A 7 27.88 -11.64 26.20
CA LYS A 7 27.71 -10.34 25.54
C LYS A 7 26.49 -10.31 24.60
N LYS A 8 26.21 -11.43 23.93
CA LYS A 8 25.05 -11.59 23.04
C LYS A 8 23.73 -11.65 23.81
N GLU A 9 23.70 -12.36 24.95
CA GLU A 9 22.52 -12.43 25.82
C GLU A 9 22.19 -11.07 26.46
N GLU A 10 23.21 -10.29 26.83
CA GLU A 10 23.04 -8.94 27.36
C GLU A 10 22.51 -7.97 26.28
N GLN A 11 22.99 -8.11 25.03
CA GLN A 11 22.49 -7.32 23.89
C GLN A 11 21.02 -7.64 23.57
N GLU A 12 20.62 -8.92 23.60
CA GLU A 12 19.22 -9.31 23.36
C GLU A 12 18.26 -8.80 24.45
N LYS A 13 18.71 -8.74 25.72
CA LYS A 13 17.93 -8.14 26.81
C LYS A 13 17.72 -6.64 26.59
N GLN A 14 18.76 -5.92 26.18
CA GLN A 14 18.67 -4.48 25.93
C GLN A 14 17.72 -4.15 24.77
N ILE A 15 17.75 -4.96 23.70
CA ILE A 15 16.85 -4.79 22.54
C ILE A 15 15.39 -5.04 22.95
N LYS A 16 15.10 -6.08 23.73
CA LYS A 16 13.73 -6.37 24.18
C LYS A 16 13.15 -5.28 25.09
N GLU A 17 13.98 -4.71 25.97
CA GLU A 17 13.57 -3.62 26.84
C GLU A 17 13.29 -2.33 26.05
N GLN A 18 14.09 -2.06 25.00
CA GLN A 18 13.91 -0.90 24.13
C GLN A 18 12.65 -1.00 23.26
N VAL A 19 12.39 -2.17 22.67
CA VAL A 19 11.15 -2.43 21.91
C VAL A 19 9.92 -2.31 22.80
N LYS A 20 10.00 -2.77 24.06
CA LYS A 20 8.88 -2.67 25.00
C LYS A 20 8.55 -1.21 25.32
N LYS A 21 9.55 -0.36 25.54
CA LYS A 21 9.36 1.08 25.78
C LYS A 21 8.74 1.80 24.58
N GLU A 22 9.19 1.52 23.36
CA GLU A 22 8.61 2.11 22.13
C GLU A 22 7.15 1.71 21.91
N VAL A 23 6.78 0.47 22.21
CA VAL A 23 5.40 -0.02 22.09
C VAL A 23 4.48 0.61 23.15
N GLU A 24 5.00 0.94 24.33
CA GLU A 24 4.25 1.56 25.42
C GLU A 24 4.07 3.08 25.20
N GLU A 25 5.05 3.74 24.58
CA GLU A 25 5.00 5.17 24.24
C GLU A 25 4.00 5.48 23.10
N GLN A 26 3.77 4.54 22.17
CA GLN A 26 2.81 4.71 21.08
C GLN A 26 1.34 4.50 21.47
N LYS A 27 1.04 4.04 22.69
CA LYS A 27 -0.35 3.86 23.16
C LYS A 27 -1.02 5.15 23.67
N SER A 28 -0.29 6.25 23.86
CA SER A 28 -0.83 7.47 24.47
C SER A 28 -1.22 8.61 23.50
N ASN A 29 -1.03 8.46 22.18
CA ASN A 29 -1.29 9.54 21.22
C ASN A 29 -2.56 9.38 20.36
N ASN A 30 -3.53 8.57 20.81
CA ASN A 30 -4.88 8.58 20.25
C ASN A 30 -5.78 9.47 21.11
N LYS A 31 -5.76 10.78 20.84
CA LYS A 31 -6.87 11.69 21.17
C LYS A 31 -6.98 12.81 20.12
N ASP A 32 -8.16 12.83 19.52
CA ASP A 32 -8.85 13.98 18.93
C ASP A 32 -8.45 14.42 17.51
N ILE A 33 -9.08 13.79 16.50
CA ILE A 33 -9.45 14.50 15.26
C ILE A 33 -10.97 14.44 15.11
N ASN A 34 -11.61 15.56 15.45
CA ASN A 34 -13.02 15.82 15.23
C ASN A 34 -13.17 16.49 13.86
N ILE A 35 -13.59 15.73 12.84
CA ILE A 35 -13.89 16.31 11.52
C ILE A 35 -15.39 16.64 11.48
N ASN A 36 -15.70 17.91 11.77
CA ASN A 36 -16.99 18.52 11.47
C ASN A 36 -17.12 18.74 9.96
N VAL A 37 -17.91 17.91 9.27
CA VAL A 37 -18.33 18.15 7.89
C VAL A 37 -19.78 18.64 7.91
N ASN A 38 -19.94 19.96 8.01
CA ASN A 38 -21.17 20.62 7.61
C ASN A 38 -21.15 20.81 6.09
N ASN A 39 -22.01 20.08 5.37
CA ASN A 39 -22.53 20.51 4.07
C ASN A 39 -24.00 20.04 3.97
N ASN A 40 -24.90 20.94 4.35
CA ASN A 40 -26.34 20.80 4.20
C ASN A 40 -26.74 21.04 2.74
N THR A 41 -27.15 19.98 2.04
CA THR A 41 -28.33 20.01 1.15
C THR A 41 -28.82 18.58 0.88
N LYS A 42 -30.04 18.29 1.32
CA LYS A 42 -30.87 17.10 1.03
C LYS A 42 -32.30 17.63 0.75
N PRO A 43 -33.27 16.89 0.16
CA PRO A 43 -33.23 15.60 -0.55
C PRO A 43 -33.87 15.68 -1.95
N ASP A 44 -33.68 14.65 -2.78
CA ASP A 44 -34.85 14.07 -3.46
C ASP A 44 -34.65 12.57 -3.74
N SER A 45 -35.74 11.85 -3.57
CA SER A 45 -35.80 10.39 -3.51
C SER A 45 -35.82 9.77 -4.90
N VAL A 46 -34.89 8.87 -5.23
CA VAL A 46 -35.08 7.93 -6.34
C VAL A 46 -34.60 6.53 -5.98
N VAL A 47 -35.44 5.59 -6.39
CA VAL A 47 -35.54 4.16 -6.10
C VAL A 47 -34.38 3.33 -6.67
N ILE A 48 -34.10 2.21 -5.99
CA ILE A 48 -33.10 1.17 -6.22
C ILE A 48 -33.09 0.64 -7.67
N VAL A 49 -31.92 0.62 -8.30
CA VAL A 49 -31.56 -0.37 -9.34
C VAL A 49 -30.25 -1.04 -8.93
N LYS A 50 -30.30 -2.37 -8.83
CA LYS A 50 -29.15 -3.25 -8.61
C LYS A 50 -28.18 -3.15 -9.80
N GLU A 51 -27.12 -2.38 -9.64
CA GLU A 51 -25.82 -2.57 -10.27
C GLU A 51 -24.83 -1.74 -9.44
N THR A 52 -24.05 -2.39 -8.57
CA THR A 52 -23.14 -1.71 -7.64
C THR A 52 -21.92 -1.17 -8.39
N ILE A 53 -22.11 -0.06 -9.08
CA ILE A 53 -21.02 0.85 -9.44
C ILE A 53 -20.62 1.52 -8.11
N PRO A 54 -19.43 1.25 -7.55
CA PRO A 54 -19.07 1.84 -6.25
C PRO A 54 -19.03 3.36 -6.38
N SER A 55 -19.88 3.99 -5.57
CA SER A 55 -19.95 5.42 -5.29
C SER A 55 -18.57 6.04 -5.24
N SER A 56 -18.33 7.04 -6.09
CA SER A 56 -17.23 8.00 -6.03
C SER A 56 -15.96 7.44 -5.38
N VAL A 57 -15.18 6.67 -6.14
CA VAL A 57 -13.83 6.28 -5.73
C VAL A 57 -13.03 7.57 -5.57
N TYR A 58 -12.98 8.10 -4.36
CA TYR A 58 -12.01 9.11 -3.99
C TYR A 58 -10.65 8.44 -4.10
N TYR A 59 -9.99 8.65 -5.23
CA TYR A 59 -8.59 8.28 -5.38
C TYR A 59 -7.80 9.15 -4.41
N SER A 60 -7.43 8.59 -3.26
CA SER A 60 -6.45 9.22 -2.40
C SER A 60 -5.20 9.46 -3.24
N ASN A 61 -4.67 10.68 -3.26
CA ASN A 61 -3.38 11.03 -3.90
C ASN A 61 -2.18 10.44 -3.15
N SER A 62 -2.34 9.26 -2.56
CA SER A 62 -1.40 8.62 -1.64
C SER A 62 -1.05 7.23 -2.14
N TYR A 63 0.19 6.83 -1.87
CA TYR A 63 0.67 5.48 -2.10
C TYR A 63 -0.02 4.48 -1.15
N ILE A 64 -0.26 3.26 -1.63
CA ILE A 64 -0.62 2.11 -0.80
C ILE A 64 0.58 1.69 0.06
N PHE A 65 1.78 1.65 -0.55
CA PHE A 65 3.02 1.36 0.16
C PHE A 65 4.11 2.38 -0.20
N PRO A 66 4.15 3.54 0.51
CA PRO A 66 5.17 4.58 0.27
C PRO A 66 6.61 4.06 0.31
N GLN A 67 6.88 3.05 1.13
CA GLN A 67 8.20 2.44 1.33
C GLN A 67 8.55 1.32 0.35
N SER A 68 7.66 0.97 -0.59
CA SER A 68 7.84 -0.20 -1.47
C SER A 68 9.00 -0.10 -2.47
N SER A 69 9.59 1.09 -2.64
CA SER A 69 10.82 1.32 -3.40
C SER A 69 12.07 0.77 -2.70
N ASP A 70 12.07 0.77 -1.36
CA ASP A 70 13.31 0.61 -0.58
C ASP A 70 13.20 -0.42 0.55
N THR A 71 11.97 -0.86 0.89
CA THR A 71 11.72 -1.83 1.96
C THR A 71 10.93 -3.04 1.46
N TYR A 72 11.35 -4.23 1.91
CA TYR A 72 10.65 -5.49 1.66
C TYR A 72 9.29 -5.51 2.37
N LEU A 73 8.24 -5.80 1.61
CA LEU A 73 6.89 -5.98 2.15
C LEU A 73 6.75 -7.37 2.78
N SER A 74 5.94 -7.44 3.84
CA SER A 74 5.60 -8.70 4.48
C SER A 74 4.32 -9.30 3.90
N LYS A 75 4.19 -10.63 3.97
CA LYS A 75 2.94 -11.33 3.59
C LYS A 75 1.72 -10.79 4.32
N GLY A 76 1.86 -10.42 5.59
CA GLY A 76 0.75 -9.89 6.40
C GLY A 76 0.21 -8.58 5.83
N GLN A 77 1.09 -7.66 5.41
CA GLN A 77 0.69 -6.40 4.76
C GLN A 77 -0.02 -6.62 3.44
N ILE A 78 0.43 -7.59 2.64
CA ILE A 78 -0.19 -7.91 1.36
C ILE A 78 -1.56 -8.58 1.58
N GLN A 79 -1.67 -9.49 2.55
CA GLN A 79 -2.90 -10.22 2.82
C GLN A 79 -4.04 -9.34 3.34
N SER A 80 -3.73 -8.23 4.03
CA SER A 80 -4.75 -7.28 4.50
C SER A 80 -5.39 -6.45 3.38
N LEU A 81 -4.78 -6.39 2.19
CA LEU A 81 -5.33 -5.64 1.07
C LEU A 81 -6.50 -6.35 0.39
N SER A 82 -7.45 -5.57 -0.11
CA SER A 82 -8.47 -6.03 -1.05
C SER A 82 -7.86 -6.41 -2.40
N ASN A 83 -8.64 -7.11 -3.23
CA ASN A 83 -8.18 -7.51 -4.55
C ASN A 83 -7.80 -6.30 -5.42
N TYR A 84 -8.62 -5.24 -5.41
CA TYR A 84 -8.33 -4.00 -6.13
C TYR A 84 -7.04 -3.33 -5.64
N GLU A 85 -6.87 -3.23 -4.32
CA GLU A 85 -5.66 -2.65 -3.72
C GLU A 85 -4.39 -3.45 -4.04
N LEU A 86 -4.46 -4.77 -4.19
CA LEU A 86 -3.32 -5.57 -4.68
C LEU A 86 -2.89 -5.13 -6.09
N GLY A 87 -3.87 -4.95 -6.98
CA GLY A 87 -3.61 -4.47 -8.33
C GLY A 87 -2.99 -3.08 -8.32
N ILE A 88 -3.54 -2.16 -7.51
CA ILE A 88 -2.97 -0.83 -7.34
C ILE A 88 -1.56 -0.90 -6.77
N ALA A 89 -1.34 -1.61 -5.67
CA ALA A 89 -0.04 -1.71 -5.00
C ALA A 89 1.06 -2.29 -5.90
N ARG A 90 0.73 -3.31 -6.72
CA ARG A 90 1.70 -3.85 -7.68
C ARG A 90 2.02 -2.83 -8.77
N ASN A 91 0.99 -2.24 -9.36
CA ASN A 91 1.16 -1.27 -10.45
C ASN A 91 1.76 0.06 -9.98
N GLU A 92 1.61 0.42 -8.70
CA GLU A 92 2.20 1.61 -8.07
C GLU A 92 3.73 1.63 -8.22
N ILE A 93 4.37 0.48 -8.04
CA ILE A 93 5.82 0.34 -8.23
C ILE A 93 6.19 0.70 -9.67
N TYR A 94 5.48 0.18 -10.68
CA TYR A 94 5.71 0.55 -12.08
C TYR A 94 5.36 2.01 -12.39
N ALA A 95 4.31 2.55 -11.77
CA ALA A 95 3.87 3.93 -11.94
C ALA A 95 4.94 4.93 -11.47
N ARG A 96 5.67 4.61 -10.39
CA ARG A 96 6.80 5.42 -9.89
C ARG A 96 7.91 5.59 -10.93
N HIS A 97 8.07 4.61 -11.83
CA HIS A 97 9.01 4.64 -12.95
C HIS A 97 8.40 5.19 -14.25
N GLY A 98 7.15 5.64 -14.22
CA GLY A 98 6.45 6.25 -15.34
C GLY A 98 5.91 5.26 -16.37
N TYR A 99 5.57 4.03 -15.95
CA TYR A 99 4.92 3.08 -16.85
C TYR A 99 3.50 3.51 -17.25
N ILE A 100 3.19 3.48 -18.54
CA ILE A 100 1.89 3.83 -19.11
C ILE A 100 1.01 2.59 -19.17
N PHE A 101 -0.06 2.59 -18.36
CA PHE A 101 -0.97 1.45 -18.25
C PHE A 101 -1.92 1.32 -19.45
N LYS A 102 -2.09 0.07 -19.91
CA LYS A 102 -3.02 -0.29 -20.99
C LYS A 102 -4.45 -0.55 -20.50
N LEU A 103 -4.58 -1.18 -19.33
CA LEU A 103 -5.88 -1.45 -18.72
C LEU A 103 -6.48 -0.15 -18.20
N GLU A 104 -7.71 0.14 -18.63
CA GLU A 104 -8.36 1.42 -18.37
C GLU A 104 -8.46 1.74 -16.88
N GLN A 105 -8.79 0.75 -16.04
CA GLN A 105 -8.92 0.94 -14.60
C GLN A 105 -7.63 1.42 -13.92
N PHE A 106 -6.47 0.93 -14.35
CA PHE A 106 -5.18 1.34 -13.79
C PHE A 106 -4.74 2.66 -14.38
N ARG A 107 -4.93 2.84 -15.69
CA ARG A 107 -4.66 4.12 -16.35
C ARG A 107 -5.42 5.26 -15.67
N ARG A 108 -6.74 5.12 -15.49
CA ARG A 108 -7.60 6.14 -14.85
C ARG A 108 -7.20 6.39 -13.40
N TYR A 109 -6.85 5.34 -12.65
CA TYR A 109 -6.36 5.49 -11.29
C TYR A 109 -5.07 6.31 -11.25
N PHE A 110 -4.03 5.93 -12.00
CA PHE A 110 -2.72 6.58 -11.93
C PHE A 110 -2.70 7.96 -12.57
N GLU A 111 -3.46 8.20 -13.65
CA GLU A 111 -3.62 9.54 -14.23
C GLU A 111 -4.28 10.53 -13.27
N SER A 112 -5.03 10.05 -12.27
CA SER A 112 -5.58 10.90 -11.21
C SER A 112 -4.59 11.24 -10.09
N GLN A 113 -3.42 10.58 -10.07
CA GLN A 113 -2.41 10.76 -9.02
C GLN A 113 -1.49 11.93 -9.36
N ASN A 114 -1.38 12.90 -8.45
CA ASN A 114 -0.52 14.08 -8.63
C ASN A 114 0.98 13.77 -8.77
N TRP A 115 1.44 12.64 -8.25
CA TRP A 115 2.84 12.21 -8.27
C TRP A 115 3.21 11.39 -9.51
N TYR A 116 2.22 10.91 -10.26
CA TYR A 116 2.45 10.03 -11.40
C TYR A 116 2.83 10.83 -12.65
N VAL A 117 3.93 10.44 -13.29
CA VAL A 117 4.42 11.05 -14.53
C VAL A 117 4.61 9.96 -15.59
N PRO A 118 3.71 9.84 -16.58
CA PRO A 118 3.81 8.83 -17.65
C PRO A 118 5.03 9.09 -18.55
N ARG A 119 5.82 8.05 -18.83
CA ARG A 119 7.08 8.12 -19.61
C ARG A 119 7.26 6.99 -20.61
N TYR A 120 6.93 5.76 -20.23
CA TYR A 120 7.27 4.56 -21.01
C TYR A 120 6.05 3.67 -21.23
N SER A 121 5.79 3.30 -22.48
CA SER A 121 4.69 2.38 -22.85
C SER A 121 5.08 0.90 -22.82
N SER A 122 6.37 0.60 -22.68
CA SER A 122 6.90 -0.76 -22.59
C SER A 122 7.37 -1.06 -21.17
N GLU A 123 6.91 -2.19 -20.63
CA GLU A 123 7.35 -2.67 -19.31
C GLU A 123 8.85 -2.99 -19.31
N SER A 124 9.40 -3.44 -20.45
CA SER A 124 10.84 -3.68 -20.60
C SER A 124 11.72 -2.43 -20.47
N SER A 125 11.12 -1.23 -20.55
CA SER A 125 11.82 0.03 -20.32
C SER A 125 11.85 0.42 -18.84
N ILE A 126 11.15 -0.32 -17.98
CA ILE A 126 11.09 -0.10 -16.54
C ILE A 126 12.19 -0.92 -15.87
N ASN A 127 13.11 -0.23 -15.19
CA ASN A 127 14.20 -0.87 -14.45
C ASN A 127 13.86 -0.86 -12.96
N LEU A 128 13.36 -1.99 -12.47
CA LEU A 128 13.08 -2.17 -11.04
C LEU A 128 14.34 -2.61 -10.29
N ASN A 129 14.50 -2.13 -9.06
CA ASN A 129 15.56 -2.61 -8.17
C ASN A 129 15.20 -3.97 -7.53
N SER A 130 16.14 -4.57 -6.79
CA SER A 130 15.93 -5.89 -6.18
C SER A 130 14.80 -5.94 -5.14
N VAL A 131 14.56 -4.84 -4.41
CA VAL A 131 13.47 -4.72 -3.44
C VAL A 131 12.13 -4.61 -4.16
N GLU A 132 12.06 -3.79 -5.19
CA GLU A 132 10.86 -3.60 -6.01
C GLU A 132 10.46 -4.89 -6.73
N ILE A 133 11.42 -5.61 -7.33
CA ILE A 133 11.19 -6.92 -7.96
C ILE A 133 10.59 -7.89 -6.93
N TYR A 134 11.20 -7.99 -5.74
CA TYR A 134 10.66 -8.84 -4.68
C TYR A 134 9.22 -8.47 -4.30
N ASN A 135 8.94 -7.18 -4.16
CA ASN A 135 7.63 -6.68 -3.75
C ASN A 135 6.57 -6.96 -4.83
N VAL A 136 6.88 -6.71 -6.10
CA VAL A 136 6.02 -7.04 -7.25
C VAL A 136 5.71 -8.54 -7.26
N ASP A 137 6.73 -9.39 -7.12
CA ASP A 137 6.57 -10.84 -7.11
C ASP A 137 5.73 -11.33 -5.92
N LEU A 138 5.92 -10.72 -4.74
CA LEU A 138 5.17 -11.07 -3.55
C LEU A 138 3.68 -10.73 -3.72
N ILE A 139 3.37 -9.55 -4.24
CA ILE A 139 1.99 -9.14 -4.51
C ILE A 139 1.36 -10.02 -5.59
N LYS A 140 2.10 -10.30 -6.68
CA LYS A 140 1.64 -11.18 -7.76
C LYS A 140 1.32 -12.58 -7.26
N LYS A 141 2.16 -13.16 -6.39
CA LYS A 141 1.86 -14.46 -5.76
C LYS A 141 0.55 -14.45 -4.98
N GLU A 142 0.25 -13.37 -4.27
CA GLU A 142 -1.03 -13.25 -3.56
C GLU A 142 -2.21 -13.12 -4.54
N GLU A 143 -2.06 -12.35 -5.61
CA GLU A 143 -3.08 -12.26 -6.66
C GLU A 143 -3.39 -13.63 -7.29
N ASP A 144 -2.34 -14.38 -7.64
CA ASP A 144 -2.48 -15.71 -8.23
C ASP A 144 -3.10 -16.70 -7.23
N ARG A 145 -2.70 -16.63 -5.95
CA ARG A 145 -3.32 -17.43 -4.87
C ARG A 145 -4.82 -17.16 -4.73
N ARG A 146 -5.25 -15.92 -4.95
CA ARG A 146 -6.65 -15.50 -4.93
C ARG A 146 -7.38 -15.72 -6.26
N GLY A 147 -6.67 -16.14 -7.32
CA GLY A 147 -7.23 -16.30 -8.65
C GLY A 147 -7.58 -14.98 -9.35
N ILE A 148 -6.97 -13.86 -8.94
CA ILE A 148 -7.22 -12.54 -9.52
C ILE A 148 -6.64 -12.48 -10.93
N LYS A 149 -7.44 -11.97 -11.87
CA LYS A 149 -7.03 -11.65 -13.23
C LYS A 149 -7.39 -10.19 -13.51
N TRP A 150 -6.49 -9.50 -14.18
CA TRP A 150 -6.59 -8.09 -14.53
C TRP A 150 -6.75 -7.91 -16.03
#